data_AF-A0A1B0F9E7-F1
#
_entry.id   AF-A0A1B0F9E7-F1
#
_cell.length_a   1.000
_cell.length_b   1.000
_cell.length_c   1.000
_cell.angle_alpha   90.00
_cell.angle_beta   90.00
_cell.angle_gamma   90.00
#
_symmetry.space_group_name_H-M   'P 1'
#
loop_
_entity.id
_entity.type
_entity.pdbx_description
1 polymer ?
#
loop_
_entity_poly.entity_id
_entity_poly.type
_entity_poly.pdbx_seq_one_letter_code
_entity_poly.pdbx_strand_id
1 'polypeptide(L)'
;MQSLSDEELAGKTEEFNRELKNGKTLNDLLVPAFAVVREASRRFLNMRHFDVQLIGGMVLYNGMISEMKTGEGKTLVATLAAYLNSLEGKGVHVVTVNDYLAKRDTEWMSKLYNSLGVSVAFITNNLTDEERKQAYSADIVYSTNNELAFDYLRDQVQ
;
A
#
# COMPACT_ATOMS: atom_id res chain seq x y z
N MET A 1 -6.82 18.80 0.88
CA MET A 1 -6.95 17.74 -0.15
C MET A 1 -8.23 17.87 -0.97
N GLN A 2 -9.41 18.11 -0.39
CA GLN A 2 -10.68 18.18 -1.15
C GLN A 2 -10.71 19.18 -2.31
N SER A 3 -10.03 20.32 -2.19
CA SER A 3 -9.98 21.35 -3.24
C SER A 3 -9.03 21.04 -4.39
N LEU A 4 -8.19 20.00 -4.27
CA LEU A 4 -7.22 19.62 -5.30
C LEU A 4 -7.93 18.89 -6.45
N SER A 5 -7.47 19.05 -7.68
CA SER A 5 -7.81 18.15 -8.79
C SER A 5 -7.25 16.74 -8.56
N ASP A 6 -7.62 15.78 -9.41
CA ASP A 6 -7.07 14.43 -9.33
C ASP A 6 -5.58 14.42 -9.68
N GLU A 7 -5.16 15.24 -10.64
CA GLU A 7 -3.76 15.42 -11.03
C GLU A 7 -2.95 16.08 -9.91
N GLU A 8 -3.49 17.11 -9.26
CA GLU A 8 -2.84 17.75 -8.12
C GLU A 8 -2.71 16.81 -6.92
N LEU A 9 -3.73 15.95 -6.70
CA LEU A 9 -3.69 14.94 -5.64
C LEU A 9 -2.63 13.87 -5.94
N ALA A 10 -2.55 13.40 -7.19
CA ALA A 10 -1.51 12.46 -7.64
C ALA A 10 -0.10 13.08 -7.53
N GLY A 11 0.04 14.36 -7.87
CA GLY A 11 1.30 15.12 -7.76
C GLY A 11 1.87 15.20 -6.34
N LYS A 12 1.05 14.94 -5.31
CA LYS A 12 1.54 14.84 -3.92
C LYS A 12 2.54 13.71 -3.70
N THR A 13 2.43 12.61 -4.43
CA THR A 13 3.41 11.51 -4.34
C THR A 13 4.81 11.99 -4.75
N GLU A 14 4.93 12.77 -5.83
CA GLU A 14 6.21 13.34 -6.26
C GLU A 14 6.73 14.41 -5.30
N GLU A 15 5.84 15.22 -4.73
CA GLU A 15 6.18 16.20 -3.69
C GLU A 15 6.80 15.51 -2.48
N PHE A 16 6.14 14.48 -1.95
CA PHE A 16 6.62 13.69 -0.82
C PHE A 16 7.97 13.02 -1.10
N ASN A 17 8.13 12.40 -2.28
CA ASN A 17 9.41 11.81 -2.68
C ASN A 17 10.54 12.85 -2.72
N ARG A 18 10.24 14.09 -3.11
CA ARG A 18 11.21 15.20 -3.09
C ARG A 18 11.54 15.63 -1.66
N GLU A 19 10.54 15.70 -0.78
CA GLU A 19 10.74 16.04 0.62
C GLU A 19 11.58 15.00 1.37
N LEU A 20 11.37 13.71 1.10
CA LEU A 20 12.21 12.63 1.64
C LEU A 20 13.66 12.75 1.17
N LYS A 21 13.88 13.03 -0.12
CA LYS A 21 15.22 13.31 -0.67
C LYS A 21 15.88 14.53 -0.01
N ASN A 22 15.08 15.48 0.47
CA ASN A 22 15.54 16.68 1.17
C ASN A 22 15.69 16.48 2.70
N GLY A 23 15.58 15.24 3.20
CA GLY A 23 15.88 14.88 4.58
C GLY A 23 14.68 14.84 5.52
N LYS A 24 13.44 15.00 5.03
CA LYS A 24 12.26 14.65 5.84
C LYS A 24 12.21 13.13 6.06
N THR A 25 11.62 12.73 7.17
CA THR A 25 11.33 11.33 7.48
C THR A 25 9.91 10.96 7.04
N LEU A 26 9.61 9.66 6.92
CA LEU A 26 8.24 9.19 6.73
C LEU A 26 7.28 9.70 7.82
N ASN A 27 7.78 9.83 9.06
CA ASN A 27 6.94 10.29 10.18
C ASN A 27 6.53 11.76 10.02
N ASP A 28 7.40 12.59 9.44
CA ASP A 28 7.07 13.99 9.10
C ASP A 28 5.98 14.06 8.02
N LEU A 29 5.84 13.01 7.21
CA LEU A 29 4.86 12.91 6.14
C LEU A 29 3.59 12.15 6.54
N LEU A 30 3.52 11.56 7.74
CA LEU A 30 2.43 10.70 8.18
C LEU A 30 1.05 11.35 7.96
N VAL A 31 0.87 12.55 8.50
CA VAL A 31 -0.41 13.27 8.43
C VAL A 31 -0.77 13.68 6.99
N PRO A 32 0.10 14.39 6.23
CA PRO A 32 -0.26 14.78 4.86
C PRO A 32 -0.44 13.57 3.93
N ALA A 33 0.37 12.51 4.06
CA ALA A 33 0.21 11.30 3.27
C ALA A 33 -1.12 10.59 3.58
N PHE A 34 -1.49 10.45 4.85
CA PHE A 34 -2.78 9.86 5.23
C PHE A 34 -3.96 10.70 4.73
N ALA A 35 -3.83 12.03 4.72
CA ALA A 35 -4.84 12.92 4.15
C ALA A 35 -5.01 12.73 2.64
N VAL A 36 -3.90 12.50 1.90
CA VAL A 36 -3.93 12.18 0.46
C VAL A 36 -4.63 10.84 0.24
N VAL A 37 -4.24 9.79 0.95
CA VAL A 37 -4.86 8.45 0.84
C VAL A 37 -6.35 8.48 1.18
N ARG A 38 -6.75 9.21 2.24
CA ARG A 38 -8.15 9.36 2.63
C ARG A 38 -8.98 10.03 1.52
N GLU A 39 -8.41 11.04 0.88
CA GLU A 39 -9.08 11.74 -0.22
C GLU A 39 -9.14 10.88 -1.49
N ALA A 40 -8.07 10.16 -1.83
CA ALA A 40 -8.04 9.23 -2.95
C ALA A 40 -9.05 8.08 -2.75
N SER A 41 -9.13 7.52 -1.54
CA SER A 41 -10.13 6.50 -1.21
C SER A 41 -11.57 7.03 -1.39
N ARG A 42 -11.82 8.27 -0.95
CA ARG A 42 -13.12 8.92 -1.13
C ARG A 42 -13.49 9.04 -2.61
N ARG A 43 -12.55 9.41 -3.47
CA ARG A 43 -12.79 9.64 -4.91
C ARG A 43 -12.90 8.35 -5.71
N PHE A 44 -11.94 7.44 -5.54
CA PHE A 44 -11.78 6.28 -6.43
C PHE A 44 -12.41 5.00 -5.89
N LEU A 45 -12.66 4.92 -4.58
CA LEU A 45 -13.32 3.77 -3.95
C LEU A 45 -14.70 4.12 -3.39
N ASN A 46 -15.08 5.39 -3.39
CA ASN A 46 -16.29 5.89 -2.70
C ASN A 46 -16.32 5.50 -1.20
N MET A 47 -15.15 5.43 -0.57
CA MET A 47 -14.99 5.08 0.83
C MET A 47 -14.14 6.15 1.51
N ARG A 48 -14.69 6.84 2.51
CA ARG A 48 -13.91 7.81 3.28
C ARG A 48 -13.49 7.15 4.59
N HIS A 49 -12.20 7.10 4.90
CA HIS A 49 -11.74 6.53 6.17
C HIS A 49 -12.42 7.21 7.37
N PHE A 50 -12.87 6.41 8.33
CA PHE A 50 -13.27 6.87 9.66
C PHE A 50 -12.05 7.16 10.53
N ASP A 51 -12.24 7.86 11.64
CA ASP A 51 -11.12 8.27 12.49
C ASP A 51 -10.45 7.06 13.17
N VAL A 52 -11.23 6.04 13.53
CA VAL A 52 -10.71 4.75 14.04
C VAL A 52 -9.83 4.03 13.01
N GLN A 53 -10.12 4.20 11.72
CA GLN A 53 -9.33 3.61 10.64
C GLN A 53 -8.01 4.36 10.44
N LEU A 54 -8.00 5.69 10.63
CA LEU A 54 -6.77 6.48 10.63
C LEU A 54 -5.87 6.08 11.81
N ILE A 55 -6.44 5.89 13.00
CA ILE A 55 -5.71 5.40 14.17
C ILE A 55 -5.11 4.01 13.88
N GLY A 56 -5.90 3.09 13.33
CA GLY A 56 -5.40 1.77 12.94
C GLY A 56 -4.25 1.84 11.94
N GLY A 57 -4.32 2.75 10.96
CA GLY A 57 -3.23 2.99 10.01
C GLY A 57 -1.95 3.50 10.69
N MET A 58 -2.06 4.39 11.68
CA MET A 58 -0.92 4.89 12.44
C MET A 58 -0.29 3.79 13.30
N VAL A 59 -1.13 2.92 13.89
CA VAL A 59 -0.66 1.74 14.64
C VAL A 59 0.13 0.80 13.73
N LEU A 60 -0.37 0.50 12.52
CA LEU A 60 0.35 -0.30 11.53
C LEU A 60 1.66 0.35 11.10
N TYR A 61 1.66 1.65 10.83
CA TYR A 61 2.86 2.40 10.45
C TYR A 61 3.95 2.32 11.54
N ASN A 62 3.55 2.35 12.82
CA ASN A 62 4.47 2.20 13.95
C ASN A 62 4.97 0.76 14.17
N GLY A 63 4.70 -0.17 13.25
CA GLY A 63 5.14 -1.57 13.36
C GLY A 63 4.39 -2.37 14.43
N MET A 64 3.19 -1.93 14.81
CA MET A 64 2.37 -2.57 15.84
C MET A 64 1.17 -3.31 15.25
N ILE A 65 0.52 -4.16 16.07
CA ILE A 65 -0.69 -4.88 15.69
C ILE A 65 -1.91 -3.98 15.93
N SER A 66 -2.61 -3.64 14.84
CA SER A 66 -3.90 -2.95 14.92
C SER A 66 -5.03 -3.95 15.11
N GLU A 67 -5.45 -4.18 16.36
CA GLU A 67 -6.63 -5.02 16.66
C GLU A 67 -7.92 -4.31 16.24
N MET A 68 -8.66 -4.92 15.31
CA MET A 68 -9.93 -4.38 14.82
C MET A 68 -10.94 -5.51 14.66
N LYS A 69 -12.22 -5.23 14.93
CA LYS A 69 -13.30 -6.19 14.72
C LYS A 69 -13.56 -6.42 13.22
N THR A 70 -14.23 -7.54 12.91
CA THR A 70 -14.72 -7.79 11.55
C THR A 70 -15.71 -6.69 11.16
N GLY A 71 -15.59 -6.17 9.94
CA GLY A 71 -16.41 -5.05 9.44
C GLY A 71 -15.80 -3.66 9.61
N GLU A 72 -14.74 -3.51 10.41
CA GLU A 72 -14.05 -2.22 10.63
C GLU A 72 -13.20 -1.75 9.42
N GLY A 73 -13.17 -2.51 8.33
CA GLY A 73 -12.48 -2.12 7.09
C GLY A 73 -10.96 -2.31 7.10
N LYS A 74 -10.46 -3.41 7.66
CA LYS A 74 -9.01 -3.74 7.73
C LYS A 74 -8.27 -3.59 6.40
N THR A 75 -8.86 -4.04 5.30
CA THR A 75 -8.29 -3.88 3.95
C THR A 75 -8.08 -2.41 3.59
N LEU A 76 -9.06 -1.54 3.91
CA LEU A 76 -8.96 -0.11 3.65
C LEU A 76 -7.94 0.57 4.57
N VAL A 77 -7.85 0.14 5.83
CA VAL A 77 -6.86 0.64 6.81
C VAL A 77 -5.43 0.39 6.35
N ALA A 78 -5.16 -0.79 5.79
CA ALA A 78 -3.83 -1.15 5.29
C ALA A 78 -3.30 -0.17 4.23
N THR A 79 -4.18 0.46 3.46
CA THR A 79 -3.77 1.39 2.38
C THR A 79 -3.03 2.62 2.89
N LEU A 80 -3.33 3.08 4.11
CA LEU A 80 -2.68 4.24 4.73
C LEU A 80 -1.18 3.97 4.96
N ALA A 81 -0.88 2.89 5.67
CA ALA A 81 0.48 2.51 5.99
C ALA A 81 1.25 2.00 4.77
N ALA A 82 0.57 1.28 3.86
CA ALA A 82 1.21 0.77 2.65
C ALA A 82 1.64 1.91 1.70
N TYR A 83 0.78 2.89 1.46
CA TYR A 83 1.15 4.07 0.66
C TYR A 83 2.29 4.87 1.29
N LEU A 84 2.24 5.11 2.62
CA LEU A 84 3.29 5.88 3.28
C LEU A 84 4.65 5.18 3.17
N ASN A 85 4.72 3.88 3.46
CA ASN A 85 5.97 3.13 3.39
C ASN A 85 6.47 2.95 1.95
N SER A 86 5.58 2.92 0.95
CA SER A 86 5.98 2.77 -0.45
C SER A 86 6.78 3.98 -0.97
N LEU A 87 6.64 5.16 -0.35
CA LEU A 87 7.40 6.37 -0.71
C LEU A 87 8.92 6.23 -0.51
N GLU A 88 9.39 5.26 0.30
CA GLU A 88 10.83 4.99 0.41
C GLU A 88 11.42 4.25 -0.80
N GLY A 89 10.57 3.72 -1.69
CA GLY A 89 11.01 2.96 -2.87
C GLY A 89 11.67 1.61 -2.54
N LYS A 90 11.41 1.06 -1.34
CA LYS A 90 11.93 -0.24 -0.89
C LYS A 90 10.94 -1.40 -1.10
N GLY A 91 9.76 -1.11 -1.62
CA GLY A 91 8.65 -2.06 -1.73
C GLY A 91 7.91 -2.27 -0.40
N VAL A 92 6.62 -2.59 -0.50
CA VAL A 92 5.77 -2.96 0.64
C VAL A 92 5.06 -4.28 0.35
N HIS A 93 5.14 -5.24 1.27
CA HIS A 93 4.42 -6.51 1.15
C HIS A 93 3.14 -6.49 2.00
N VAL A 94 1.98 -6.63 1.34
CA VAL A 94 0.68 -6.82 2.00
C VAL A 94 0.33 -8.30 1.93
N VAL A 95 0.38 -8.95 3.10
CA VAL A 95 0.23 -10.42 3.20
C VAL A 95 -1.20 -10.79 3.58
N THR A 96 -1.79 -11.73 2.84
CA THR A 96 -3.09 -12.31 3.15
C THR A 96 -2.97 -13.83 3.37
N VAL A 97 -4.05 -14.45 3.82
CA VAL A 97 -4.07 -15.89 4.13
C VAL A 97 -4.31 -16.79 2.92
N ASN A 98 -4.75 -16.25 1.78
CA ASN A 98 -4.98 -17.02 0.55
C ASN A 98 -4.97 -16.14 -0.71
N ASP A 99 -4.74 -16.77 -1.85
CA ASP A 99 -4.65 -16.12 -3.16
C ASP A 99 -5.91 -15.35 -3.55
N TYR A 100 -7.09 -15.83 -3.15
CA TYR A 100 -8.35 -15.14 -3.43
C TYR A 100 -8.40 -13.76 -2.76
N LEU A 101 -8.05 -13.68 -1.48
CA LEU A 101 -8.02 -12.41 -0.74
C LEU A 101 -6.92 -11.48 -1.27
N ALA A 102 -5.73 -12.01 -1.53
CA ALA A 102 -4.63 -11.23 -2.11
C ALA A 102 -5.04 -10.64 -3.48
N LYS A 103 -5.57 -11.46 -4.39
CA LYS A 103 -6.03 -11.01 -5.71
C LYS A 103 -7.15 -9.97 -5.61
N ARG A 104 -8.20 -10.27 -4.82
CA ARG A 104 -9.34 -9.37 -4.62
C ARG A 104 -8.87 -8.01 -4.07
N ASP A 105 -8.03 -8.03 -3.04
CA ASP A 105 -7.58 -6.80 -2.39
C ASP A 105 -6.63 -6.00 -3.29
N THR A 106 -5.81 -6.68 -4.11
CA THR A 106 -5.03 -6.04 -5.17
C THR A 106 -5.95 -5.33 -6.16
N GLU A 107 -6.84 -6.07 -6.83
CA GLU A 107 -7.73 -5.52 -7.87
C GLU A 107 -8.58 -4.35 -7.35
N TRP A 108 -9.02 -4.44 -6.09
CA TRP A 108 -9.83 -3.40 -5.48
C TRP A 108 -8.99 -2.17 -5.10
N MET A 109 -7.88 -2.34 -4.38
CA MET A 109 -7.08 -1.22 -3.85
C MET A 109 -6.19 -0.58 -4.92
N SER A 110 -5.87 -1.27 -6.02
CA SER A 110 -5.09 -0.71 -7.14
C SER A 110 -5.73 0.55 -7.72
N LYS A 111 -7.06 0.70 -7.67
CA LYS A 111 -7.72 1.94 -8.13
C LYS A 111 -7.26 3.16 -7.33
N LEU A 112 -7.07 3.00 -6.01
CA LEU A 112 -6.55 4.04 -5.14
C LEU A 112 -5.06 4.26 -5.40
N TYR A 113 -4.25 3.21 -5.36
CA TYR A 113 -2.79 3.36 -5.49
C TYR A 113 -2.37 3.90 -6.86
N ASN A 114 -2.93 3.35 -7.94
CA ASN A 114 -2.62 3.81 -9.30
C ASN A 114 -3.07 5.26 -9.52
N SER A 115 -4.17 5.70 -8.90
CA SER A 115 -4.58 7.12 -8.95
C SER A 115 -3.57 8.07 -8.32
N LEU A 116 -2.69 7.56 -7.44
CA LEU A 116 -1.61 8.30 -6.79
C LEU A 116 -0.25 8.01 -7.40
N GLY A 117 -0.19 7.32 -8.55
CA GLY A 117 1.05 6.94 -9.22
C GLY A 117 1.86 5.85 -8.53
N VAL A 118 1.24 5.07 -7.63
CA VAL A 118 1.87 3.96 -6.91
C VAL A 118 1.49 2.65 -7.58
N SER A 119 2.51 1.91 -8.03
CA SER A 119 2.34 0.63 -8.73
C SER A 119 2.03 -0.51 -7.76
N VAL A 120 1.20 -1.46 -8.20
CA VAL A 120 0.76 -2.59 -7.37
C VAL A 120 0.81 -3.87 -8.17
N ALA A 121 1.31 -4.95 -7.56
CA ALA A 121 1.31 -6.29 -8.14
C ALA A 121 0.73 -7.33 -7.19
N PHE A 122 0.27 -8.45 -7.76
CA PHE A 122 -0.17 -9.63 -7.03
C PHE A 122 0.75 -10.81 -7.38
N ILE A 123 1.30 -11.48 -6.37
CA ILE A 123 2.17 -12.64 -6.53
C ILE A 123 1.43 -13.91 -6.14
N THR A 124 1.45 -14.89 -7.04
CA THR A 124 0.89 -16.24 -6.91
C THR A 124 1.90 -17.26 -7.44
N ASN A 125 1.67 -18.54 -7.14
CA ASN A 125 2.51 -19.65 -7.61
C ASN A 125 2.48 -19.86 -9.13
N ASN A 126 1.50 -19.28 -9.84
CA ASN A 126 1.33 -19.45 -11.29
C ASN A 126 2.20 -18.49 -12.14
N LEU A 127 2.99 -17.61 -11.51
CA LEU A 127 3.88 -16.70 -12.22
C LEU A 127 5.17 -17.40 -12.62
N THR A 128 5.63 -17.15 -13.84
CA THR A 128 7.01 -17.46 -14.26
C THR A 128 8.02 -16.64 -13.45
N ASP A 129 9.29 -17.05 -13.46
CA ASP A 129 10.35 -16.35 -12.70
C ASP A 129 10.53 -14.89 -13.18
N GLU A 130 10.37 -14.64 -14.48
CA GLU A 130 10.46 -13.27 -15.03
C GLU A 130 9.26 -12.41 -14.60
N GLU A 131 8.04 -12.93 -14.71
CA GLU A 131 6.83 -12.23 -14.25
C GLU A 131 6.88 -11.95 -12.74
N ARG A 132 7.43 -12.88 -11.96
CA ARG A 132 7.62 -12.72 -10.52
C ARG A 132 8.62 -11.62 -10.20
N LYS A 133 9.77 -11.62 -10.88
CA LYS A 133 10.78 -10.55 -10.73
C LYS A 133 10.19 -9.18 -11.09
N GLN A 134 9.40 -9.12 -12.15
CA GLN A 134 8.67 -7.91 -12.51
C GLN A 134 7.64 -7.52 -11.43
N ALA A 135 6.90 -8.48 -10.86
CA ALA A 135 5.92 -8.21 -9.81
C ALA A 135 6.60 -7.60 -8.55
N TYR A 136 7.76 -8.10 -8.15
CA TYR A 136 8.54 -7.54 -7.04
C TYR A 136 9.12 -6.14 -7.30
N SER A 137 9.11 -5.66 -8.55
CA SER A 137 9.48 -4.27 -8.87
C SER A 137 8.37 -3.25 -8.62
N ALA A 138 7.15 -3.71 -8.29
CA ALA A 138 6.06 -2.81 -7.93
C ALA A 138 6.29 -2.20 -6.54
N ASP A 139 5.76 -1.00 -6.33
CA ASP A 139 5.87 -0.28 -5.06
C ASP A 139 5.16 -1.03 -3.92
N ILE A 140 4.05 -1.72 -4.24
CA ILE A 140 3.27 -2.53 -3.30
C ILE A 140 2.98 -3.90 -3.92
N VAL A 141 3.29 -4.96 -3.18
CA VAL A 141 3.05 -6.34 -3.57
C VAL A 141 2.07 -6.99 -2.62
N TYR A 142 1.00 -7.56 -3.16
CA TYR A 142 0.10 -8.44 -2.42
C TYR A 142 0.47 -9.89 -2.66
N SER A 143 0.50 -10.69 -1.60
CA SER A 143 0.79 -12.13 -1.72
C SER A 143 0.26 -12.90 -0.52
N THR A 144 0.54 -14.21 -0.49
CA THR A 144 0.31 -15.06 0.68
C THR A 144 1.59 -15.25 1.48
N ASN A 145 1.44 -15.59 2.75
CA ASN A 145 2.56 -15.88 3.63
C ASN A 145 3.42 -17.04 3.12
N ASN A 146 2.80 -18.06 2.53
CA ASN A 146 3.51 -19.22 1.99
C ASN A 146 4.31 -18.84 0.75
N GLU A 147 3.72 -18.08 -0.17
CA GLU A 147 4.39 -17.73 -1.43
C GLU A 147 5.62 -16.85 -1.19
N LEU A 148 5.53 -15.86 -0.29
CA LEU A 148 6.69 -15.05 0.10
C LEU A 148 7.81 -15.89 0.73
N ALA A 149 7.46 -16.89 1.55
CA ALA A 149 8.45 -17.78 2.14
C ALA A 149 9.12 -18.66 1.06
N PHE A 150 8.36 -19.19 0.11
CA PHE A 150 8.92 -19.96 -1.01
C PHE A 150 9.78 -19.11 -1.94
N ASP A 151 9.39 -17.86 -2.21
CA ASP A 151 10.20 -16.93 -3.00
C ASP A 151 11.52 -16.62 -2.33
N TYR A 152 11.49 -16.30 -1.04
CA TYR A 152 12.72 -16.10 -0.27
C TYR A 152 13.64 -17.32 -0.33
N LEU A 153 13.10 -18.54 -0.22
CA LEU A 153 13.89 -19.76 -0.32
C LEU A 153 14.44 -19.99 -1.73
N ARG A 154 13.65 -19.69 -2.79
CA ARG A 154 14.10 -19.79 -4.18
C ARG A 154 15.30 -18.87 -4.45
N ASP A 155 15.26 -17.64 -3.94
CA ASP A 155 16.33 -16.66 -4.12
C ASP A 155 17.66 -17.09 -3.46
N GLN A 156 17.65 -18.00 -2.48
CA GLN A 156 18.86 -18.52 -1.83
C GLN A 156 19.47 -19.75 -2.52
N VAL A 157 18.72 -20.40 -3.42
CA VAL A 157 19.15 -21.63 -4.11
C VAL A 157 19.71 -21.34 -5.50
N GLN A 158 19.51 -20.11 -6.02
CA GLN A 158 20.07 -19.64 -7.29
C GLN A 158 21.52 -19.13 -7.15
#